data_AF-F2JRA7-F1
#
_entry.id   AF-F2JRA7-F1
#
_cell.length_a   1.000
_cell.length_b   1.000
_cell.length_c   1.000
_cell.angle_alpha   90.00
_cell.angle_beta   90.00
_cell.angle_gamma   90.00
#
_symmetry.space_group_name_H-M   'P 1'
#
loop_
_entity.id
_entity.type
_entity.pdbx_description
1 polymer ?
#
loop_
_entity_poly.entity_id
_entity_poly.type
_entity_poly.pdbx_seq_one_letter_code
_entity_poly.pdbx_strand_id
1 'polypeptide(L)'
;MNALTRFESTTPVRYDVMNDMCTEVEARDTNLQEQINVLNTIEEVDMLNGWQHNDGTTKCKISRVGNTVTITDFFVTGVKTDPTTIMVLPVGCKPIIAFDIGMESYTSTPFSPNTMFFSFAPNGVVSVRGTPSDTYVRFICTFVCNWEGW
;
A
#
# COMPACT_ATOMS: atom_id res chain seq x y z
N MET A 1 7.56 2.13 60.89
CA MET A 1 6.55 1.06 60.94
C MET A 1 5.88 1.05 59.57
N ASN A 2 6.00 -0.05 58.81
CA ASN A 2 5.67 -0.12 57.38
C ASN A 2 4.16 0.07 57.12
N ALA A 3 3.82 1.01 56.25
CA ALA A 3 2.48 1.20 55.70
C ALA A 3 2.19 0.19 54.56
N LEU A 4 2.32 -1.10 54.86
CA LEU A 4 1.77 -2.16 54.03
C LEU A 4 0.37 -2.46 54.56
N THR A 5 -0.62 -1.72 54.05
CA THR A 5 -2.03 -1.93 54.36
C THR A 5 -2.46 -3.32 53.89
N ARG A 6 -2.82 -4.15 54.86
CA ARG A 6 -3.48 -5.45 54.75
C ARG A 6 -4.75 -5.31 53.90
N PHE A 7 -4.92 -6.15 52.87
CA PHE A 7 -6.19 -6.28 52.16
C PHE A 7 -7.29 -6.69 53.15
N GLU A 8 -8.33 -5.87 53.29
CA GLU A 8 -9.49 -6.19 54.13
C GLU A 8 -10.34 -7.28 53.45
N SER A 9 -10.43 -8.45 54.08
CA SER A 9 -11.08 -9.66 53.55
C SER A 9 -12.62 -9.58 53.47
N THR A 10 -13.21 -8.45 53.86
CA THR A 10 -14.66 -8.23 53.92
C THR A 10 -15.17 -7.31 52.82
N THR A 11 -14.29 -6.72 52.01
CA THR A 11 -14.71 -5.91 50.87
C THR A 11 -15.17 -6.87 49.77
N PRO A 12 -16.47 -6.92 49.41
CA PRO A 12 -16.94 -7.82 48.38
C PRO A 12 -16.26 -7.48 47.05
N VAL A 13 -15.64 -8.47 46.41
CA VAL A 13 -15.18 -8.32 45.03
C VAL A 13 -16.41 -8.03 44.18
N ARG A 14 -16.46 -6.84 43.58
CA ARG A 14 -17.49 -6.44 42.64
C ARG A 14 -17.26 -7.13 41.30
N TYR A 15 -17.70 -8.37 41.23
CA TYR A 15 -17.57 -9.22 40.03
C TYR A 15 -18.27 -8.62 38.81
N ASP A 16 -19.33 -7.83 39.03
CA ASP A 16 -19.99 -6.99 38.02
C ASP A 16 -19.00 -6.00 37.39
N VAL A 17 -18.28 -5.24 38.21
CA VAL A 17 -17.30 -4.25 37.74
C VAL A 17 -16.12 -4.91 37.04
N MET A 18 -15.66 -6.06 37.55
CA MET A 18 -14.56 -6.80 36.94
C MET A 18 -14.95 -7.39 35.58
N ASN A 19 -16.18 -7.89 35.45
CA ASN A 19 -16.69 -8.42 34.19
C ASN A 19 -16.85 -7.32 33.13
N ASP A 20 -17.39 -6.16 33.51
CA ASP A 20 -17.52 -5.00 32.61
C ASP A 20 -16.14 -4.50 32.13
N MET A 21 -15.15 -4.43 33.03
CA MET A 21 -13.77 -4.09 32.68
C MET A 21 -13.15 -5.09 31.70
N CYS A 22 -13.35 -6.40 31.93
CA CYS A 22 -12.84 -7.43 31.02
C CYS A 22 -13.45 -7.29 29.62
N THR A 23 -14.77 -7.09 29.53
CA THR A 23 -15.47 -6.89 28.25
C THR A 23 -14.99 -5.63 27.53
N GLU A 24 -14.76 -4.54 28.25
CA GLU A 24 -14.23 -3.30 27.65
C GLU A 24 -12.80 -3.49 27.11
N VAL A 25 -11.95 -4.22 27.84
CA VAL A 25 -10.59 -4.53 27.38
C VAL A 25 -10.61 -5.41 26.13
N GLU A 26 -11.44 -6.46 26.10
CA GLU A 26 -11.59 -7.33 24.93
C GLU A 26 -12.10 -6.57 23.69
N ALA A 27 -13.05 -5.64 23.88
CA ALA A 27 -13.54 -4.78 22.80
C ALA A 27 -12.44 -3.83 22.28
N ARG A 28 -11.63 -3.26 23.17
CA ARG A 28 -10.49 -2.40 22.79
C ARG A 28 -9.41 -3.18 22.05
N ASP A 29 -9.10 -4.39 22.49
CA ASP A 29 -8.07 -5.23 21.87
C ASP A 29 -8.48 -5.66 20.46
N THR A 30 -9.76 -6.01 20.28
CA THR A 30 -10.35 -6.30 18.96
C THR A 30 -10.24 -5.10 18.02
N ASN A 31 -10.59 -3.90 18.51
CA ASN A 31 -10.50 -2.68 17.71
C ASN A 31 -9.05 -2.32 17.35
N LEU A 32 -8.10 -2.50 18.27
CA LEU A 32 -6.67 -2.30 18.00
C LEU A 32 -6.14 -3.29 16.97
N GLN A 33 -6.57 -4.55 17.02
CA GLN A 33 -6.17 -5.56 16.04
C GLN A 33 -6.73 -5.25 14.65
N GLU A 34 -7.97 -4.76 14.56
CA GLU A 34 -8.57 -4.28 13.31
C GLU A 34 -7.78 -3.09 12.74
N GLN A 35 -7.39 -2.12 13.58
CA GLN A 35 -6.55 -1.00 13.17
C GLN A 35 -5.16 -1.45 12.67
N ILE A 36 -4.53 -2.43 13.34
CA ILE A 36 -3.23 -3.01 12.91
C ILE A 36 -3.37 -3.72 11.56
N ASN A 37 -4.47 -4.44 11.32
CA ASN A 37 -4.70 -5.13 10.05
C ASN A 37 -4.88 -4.13 8.90
N VAL A 38 -5.53 -2.99 9.15
CA VAL A 38 -5.62 -1.87 8.18
C VAL A 38 -4.24 -1.25 7.89
N LEU A 39 -3.32 -1.28 8.86
CA LEU A 39 -1.97 -0.74 8.70
C LEU A 39 -1.03 -1.62 7.87
N ASN A 40 -1.36 -2.91 7.63
CA ASN A 40 -0.54 -3.87 6.88
C ASN A 40 -1.34 -4.51 5.74
N THR A 41 -1.99 -3.70 4.91
CA THR A 41 -2.75 -4.21 3.77
C THR A 41 -1.84 -4.48 2.58
N ILE A 42 -2.01 -5.66 1.98
CA ILE A 42 -1.57 -5.96 0.62
C ILE A 42 -2.83 -5.95 -0.25
N GLU A 43 -2.88 -5.03 -1.20
CA GLU A 43 -3.95 -4.90 -2.18
C GLU A 43 -3.44 -5.25 -3.56
N GLU A 44 -4.30 -5.85 -4.38
CA GLU A 44 -4.03 -6.07 -5.79
C GLU A 44 -4.81 -5.06 -6.63
N VAL A 45 -4.12 -4.39 -7.55
CA VAL A 45 -4.71 -3.34 -8.40
C VAL A 45 -4.60 -3.75 -9.85
N ASP A 46 -5.72 -3.66 -10.57
CA ASP A 46 -5.77 -3.97 -11.99
C ASP A 46 -4.92 -2.99 -12.81
N MET A 47 -4.15 -3.55 -13.72
CA MET A 47 -3.46 -2.85 -14.77
C MET A 47 -4.43 -2.55 -15.92
N LEU A 48 -4.34 -1.36 -16.47
CA LEU A 48 -5.28 -0.81 -17.46
C LEU A 48 -4.66 -0.82 -18.86
N ASN A 49 -5.49 -0.61 -19.88
CA ASN A 49 -5.06 -0.39 -21.26
C ASN A 49 -4.16 -1.51 -21.83
N GLY A 50 -4.41 -2.76 -21.44
CA GLY A 50 -3.66 -3.93 -21.92
C GLY A 50 -2.25 -4.06 -21.33
N TRP A 51 -1.93 -3.28 -20.29
CA TRP A 51 -0.70 -3.43 -19.53
C TRP A 51 -0.79 -4.71 -18.68
N GLN A 52 0.26 -5.52 -18.71
CA GLN A 52 0.31 -6.80 -17.99
C GLN A 52 1.75 -7.19 -17.65
N HIS A 53 1.90 -8.01 -16.61
CA HIS A 53 3.14 -8.69 -16.25
C HIS A 53 3.56 -9.68 -17.33
N ASN A 54 4.84 -10.03 -17.35
CA ASN A 54 5.41 -10.95 -18.34
C ASN A 54 4.83 -12.37 -18.24
N ASP A 55 4.27 -12.73 -17.09
CA ASP A 55 3.56 -14.00 -16.88
C ASP A 55 2.08 -13.95 -17.32
N GLY A 56 1.62 -12.81 -17.85
CA GLY A 56 0.25 -12.56 -18.26
C GLY A 56 -0.68 -12.07 -17.15
N THR A 57 -0.19 -11.91 -15.92
CA THR A 57 -0.99 -11.35 -14.82
C THR A 57 -1.29 -9.88 -15.11
N THR A 58 -2.50 -9.42 -14.82
CA THR A 58 -2.93 -8.02 -15.04
C THR A 58 -3.07 -7.25 -13.73
N LYS A 59 -2.41 -7.69 -12.66
CA LYS A 59 -2.58 -7.15 -11.31
C LYS A 59 -1.25 -6.88 -10.64
N CYS A 60 -1.08 -5.64 -10.16
CA CYS A 60 0.07 -5.24 -9.37
C CYS A 60 -0.22 -5.34 -7.88
N LYS A 61 0.79 -5.74 -7.11
CA LYS A 61 0.70 -5.77 -5.65
C LYS A 61 1.15 -4.45 -5.06
N ILE A 62 0.32 -3.93 -4.16
CA ILE A 62 0.58 -2.72 -3.41
C ILE A 62 0.51 -3.08 -1.94
N SER A 63 1.58 -2.81 -1.20
CA SER A 63 1.57 -2.88 0.25
C SER A 63 1.60 -1.49 0.85
N ARG A 64 0.87 -1.31 1.95
CA ARG A 64 0.95 -0.12 2.78
C ARG A 64 1.39 -0.53 4.18
N VAL A 65 2.37 0.19 4.72
CA VAL A 65 2.79 0.11 6.12
C VAL A 65 2.82 1.52 6.69
N GLY A 66 1.81 1.86 7.50
CA GLY A 66 1.60 3.24 7.95
C GLY A 66 1.39 4.18 6.76
N ASN A 67 2.24 5.19 6.59
CA ASN A 67 2.16 6.13 5.45
C ASN A 67 3.03 5.72 4.26
N THR A 68 3.76 4.62 4.37
CA THR A 68 4.65 4.17 3.31
C THR A 68 3.92 3.17 2.42
N VAL A 69 3.84 3.48 1.13
CA VAL A 69 3.32 2.59 0.10
C VAL A 69 4.49 2.00 -0.65
N THR A 70 4.43 0.69 -0.89
CA THR A 70 5.35 0.00 -1.78
C THR A 70 4.56 -0.71 -2.88
N ILE A 71 4.93 -0.44 -4.12
CA ILE A 71 4.45 -1.19 -5.29
C ILE A 71 5.53 -2.20 -5.64
N THR A 72 5.20 -3.48 -5.51
CA THR A 72 6.12 -4.60 -5.77
C THR A 72 5.81 -5.29 -7.08
N ASP A 73 6.87 -5.77 -7.74
CA ASP A 73 6.82 -6.62 -8.93
C ASP A 73 6.12 -6.01 -10.14
N PHE A 74 6.29 -4.71 -10.38
CA PHE A 74 5.77 -4.12 -11.61
C PHE A 74 6.61 -4.57 -12.81
N PHE A 75 6.15 -5.62 -13.50
CA PHE A 75 6.67 -6.07 -14.78
C PHE A 75 5.66 -5.64 -15.84
N VAL A 76 6.10 -5.03 -16.95
CA VAL A 76 5.14 -4.72 -18.01
C VAL A 76 5.59 -5.09 -19.40
N THR A 77 4.64 -5.60 -20.16
CA THR A 77 4.58 -5.71 -21.60
C THR A 77 3.27 -5.08 -22.10
N GLY A 78 3.29 -4.35 -23.22
CA GLY A 78 2.07 -3.72 -23.77
C GLY A 78 2.31 -2.88 -25.03
N VAL A 79 1.29 -2.74 -25.87
CA VAL A 79 1.30 -1.91 -27.10
C VAL A 79 0.86 -0.48 -26.76
N LYS A 80 1.59 0.51 -27.28
CA LYS A 80 1.79 1.81 -26.60
C LYS A 80 1.22 3.00 -27.35
N THR A 81 0.31 3.71 -26.70
CA THR A 81 0.07 5.14 -26.92
C THR A 81 0.72 5.93 -25.78
N ASP A 82 1.22 7.13 -26.04
CA ASP A 82 1.83 8.01 -25.02
C ASP A 82 0.99 9.30 -24.92
N PRO A 83 0.62 9.80 -23.71
CA PRO A 83 0.68 9.15 -22.40
C PRO A 83 -0.46 8.14 -22.19
N THR A 84 -0.19 7.05 -21.48
CA THR A 84 -1.23 6.06 -21.14
C THR A 84 -1.27 5.82 -19.64
N THR A 85 -2.48 5.88 -19.07
CA THR A 85 -2.74 5.45 -17.69
C THR A 85 -2.56 3.94 -17.58
N ILE A 86 -1.79 3.47 -16.61
CA ILE A 86 -1.49 2.04 -16.44
C ILE A 86 -2.19 1.44 -15.22
N MET A 87 -2.54 2.24 -14.23
CA MET A 87 -3.26 1.82 -13.02
C MET A 87 -3.81 3.04 -12.27
N VAL A 88 -4.75 2.79 -11.36
CA VAL A 88 -5.27 3.80 -10.42
C VAL A 88 -5.09 3.28 -9.00
N LEU A 89 -4.36 4.04 -8.19
CA LEU A 89 -4.06 3.68 -6.80
C LEU A 89 -5.33 3.74 -5.93
N PRO A 90 -5.51 2.77 -5.03
CA PRO A 90 -6.54 2.79 -3.99
C PRO A 90 -6.47 4.07 -3.16
N VAL A 91 -7.59 4.48 -2.56
CA VAL A 91 -7.73 5.76 -1.83
C VAL A 91 -6.61 5.94 -0.80
N GLY A 92 -6.31 4.91 0.00
CA GLY A 92 -5.25 4.97 1.01
C GLY A 92 -3.82 4.93 0.47
N CYS A 93 -3.62 4.69 -0.82
CA CYS A 93 -2.29 4.51 -1.41
C CYS A 93 -1.87 5.69 -2.31
N LYS A 94 -2.67 6.76 -2.36
CA LYS A 94 -2.42 7.91 -3.23
C LYS A 94 -1.23 8.74 -2.74
N PRO A 95 -0.33 9.17 -3.65
CA PRO A 95 0.81 9.98 -3.27
C PRO A 95 0.36 11.39 -2.85
N ILE A 96 1.08 11.99 -1.90
CA ILE A 96 0.76 13.34 -1.41
C ILE A 96 1.06 14.40 -2.49
N ILE A 97 2.19 14.21 -3.19
CA ILE A 97 2.68 15.10 -4.22
C ILE A 97 2.90 14.31 -5.51
N ALA A 98 2.79 14.99 -6.64
CA ALA A 98 3.14 14.38 -7.92
C ALA A 98 4.64 14.10 -7.97
N PHE A 99 5.03 12.95 -8.52
CA PHE A 99 6.44 12.65 -8.80
C PHE A 99 6.58 11.76 -10.02
N ASP A 100 7.75 11.84 -10.65
CA ASP A 100 8.12 11.03 -11.80
C ASP A 100 9.31 10.13 -11.42
N ILE A 101 9.29 8.89 -11.89
CA ILE A 101 10.42 7.96 -11.80
C ILE A 101 10.90 7.68 -13.22
N GLY A 102 12.11 8.12 -13.52
CA GLY A 102 12.81 7.79 -14.77
C GLY A 102 13.50 6.44 -14.66
N MET A 103 13.35 5.61 -15.69
CA MET A 103 13.93 4.28 -15.75
C MET A 103 14.52 4.00 -17.12
N GLU A 104 15.68 3.34 -17.13
CA GLU A 104 16.17 2.69 -18.34
C GLU A 104 15.28 1.50 -18.67
N SER A 105 14.90 1.42 -19.94
CA SER A 105 13.98 0.42 -20.42
C SER A 105 14.64 -0.42 -21.50
N TYR A 106 14.45 -1.74 -21.44
CA TYR A 106 15.07 -2.69 -22.37
C TYR A 106 14.02 -3.14 -23.39
N THR A 107 14.28 -2.90 -24.67
CA THR A 107 13.49 -3.43 -25.77
C THR A 107 14.03 -4.79 -26.20
N SER A 108 13.16 -5.61 -26.81
CA SER A 108 13.58 -6.87 -27.45
C SER A 108 14.56 -6.67 -28.60
N THR A 109 14.66 -5.45 -29.15
CA THR A 109 15.68 -5.04 -30.11
C THR A 109 16.91 -4.50 -29.38
N PRO A 110 18.11 -5.04 -29.65
CA PRO A 110 19.33 -4.61 -28.98
C PRO A 110 19.73 -3.23 -29.52
N PHE A 111 20.19 -2.35 -28.63
CA PHE A 111 20.93 -1.10 -28.91
C PHE A 111 20.20 0.26 -28.96
N SER A 112 19.10 0.47 -28.24
CA SER A 112 18.77 1.86 -27.83
C SER A 112 18.22 1.93 -26.41
N PRO A 113 18.98 2.44 -25.43
CA PRO A 113 18.42 2.74 -24.12
C PRO A 113 17.36 3.83 -24.30
N ASN A 114 16.10 3.46 -24.09
CA ASN A 114 15.00 4.40 -24.06
C ASN A 114 14.65 4.69 -22.61
N THR A 115 14.52 5.96 -22.26
CA THR A 115 14.09 6.37 -20.92
C THR A 115 12.57 6.36 -20.86
N MET A 116 12.04 5.55 -19.94
CA MET A 116 10.62 5.53 -19.60
C MET A 116 10.40 6.32 -18.33
N PHE A 117 9.29 7.05 -18.25
CA PHE A 117 8.88 7.74 -17.02
C PHE A 117 7.57 7.18 -16.51
N PHE A 118 7.54 6.82 -15.23
CA PHE A 118 6.32 6.57 -14.48
C PHE A 118 5.93 7.82 -13.75
N SER A 119 4.75 8.35 -14.06
CA SER A 119 4.19 9.55 -13.42
C SER A 119 3.11 9.17 -12.44
N PHE A 120 3.30 9.55 -11.18
CA PHE A 120 2.38 9.31 -10.07
C PHE A 120 1.69 10.62 -9.72
N ALA A 121 0.39 10.71 -9.97
CA ALA A 121 -0.39 11.91 -9.67
C ALA A 121 -1.10 11.80 -8.30
N PRO A 122 -1.34 12.92 -7.59
CA PRO A 122 -2.00 12.92 -6.28
C PRO A 122 -3.43 12.37 -6.30
N ASN A 123 -4.09 12.36 -7.46
CA ASN A 123 -5.40 11.74 -7.63
C ASN A 123 -5.34 10.19 -7.66
N GLY A 124 -4.14 9.60 -7.59
CA GLY A 124 -3.90 8.17 -7.64
C GLY A 124 -3.63 7.62 -9.03
N VAL A 125 -3.74 8.42 -10.09
CA VAL A 125 -3.47 7.96 -11.45
C VAL A 125 -1.97 7.75 -11.63
N VAL A 126 -1.60 6.55 -12.10
CA VAL A 126 -0.24 6.26 -12.54
C VAL A 126 -0.24 6.14 -14.05
N SER A 127 0.68 6.85 -14.71
CA SER A 127 0.79 6.86 -16.16
C SER A 127 2.22 6.66 -16.61
N VAL A 128 2.39 6.22 -17.86
CA VAL A 128 3.70 6.01 -18.47
C VAL A 128 3.87 6.92 -19.67
N ARG A 129 5.08 7.45 -19.82
CA ARG A 129 5.55 8.25 -20.96
C ARG A 129 6.90 7.76 -21.47
N GLY A 130 7.21 8.05 -22.74
CA GLY A 130 8.49 7.71 -23.37
C GLY A 130 8.62 6.23 -23.73
N THR A 131 7.49 5.53 -23.89
CA THR A 131 7.45 4.08 -24.07
C THR A 131 7.71 3.67 -25.53
N PRO A 132 8.84 3.02 -25.89
CA PRO A 132 9.02 2.45 -27.24
C PRO A 132 8.22 1.15 -27.37
N SER A 133 7.79 0.73 -28.57
CA SER A 133 7.11 -0.57 -28.77
C SER A 133 7.86 -1.74 -28.09
N ASP A 134 7.13 -2.67 -27.44
CA ASP A 134 7.65 -3.91 -26.84
C ASP A 134 8.83 -3.72 -25.87
N THR A 135 8.56 -3.10 -24.73
CA THR A 135 9.56 -2.87 -23.68
C THR A 135 9.24 -3.66 -22.44
N TYR A 136 10.31 -4.11 -21.78
CA TYR A 136 10.27 -4.74 -20.49
C TYR A 136 10.88 -3.80 -19.46
N VAL A 137 10.15 -3.56 -18.38
CA VAL A 137 10.66 -2.84 -17.21
C VAL A 137 10.29 -3.65 -15.97
N ARG A 138 11.24 -3.77 -15.04
CA ARG A 138 10.98 -4.20 -13.67
C ARG A 138 11.26 -3.03 -12.76
N PHE A 139 10.29 -2.65 -11.93
CA PHE A 139 10.54 -1.67 -10.89
C PHE A 139 9.87 -1.99 -9.57
N ILE A 140 10.47 -1.47 -8.51
CA ILE A 140 9.91 -1.40 -7.17
C ILE A 140 9.91 0.07 -6.81
N CYS A 141 8.76 0.58 -6.39
CA CYS A 141 8.60 1.97 -6.01
C CYS A 141 8.10 2.03 -4.57
N THR A 142 8.76 2.86 -3.76
CA THR A 142 8.34 3.15 -2.40
C THR A 142 8.17 4.65 -2.25
N PHE A 143 7.01 5.09 -1.75
CA PHE A 143 6.70 6.50 -1.56
C PHE A 143 5.77 6.71 -0.37
N VAL A 144 5.61 7.97 0.04
CA VAL A 144 4.75 8.34 1.16
C VAL A 144 3.38 8.78 0.63
N CYS A 145 2.31 8.23 1.22
CA CYS A 145 0.92 8.56 0.94
C CYS A 145 0.31 9.39 2.09
N ASN A 146 -0.81 10.06 1.82
CA ASN A 146 -1.58 10.70 2.88
C ASN A 146 -2.36 9.65 3.67
N TRP A 147 -2.35 9.78 5.01
CA TRP A 147 -3.31 9.11 5.86
C TRP A 147 -4.59 9.94 5.90
N GLU A 148 -5.50 9.68 4.97
CA GLU A 148 -6.89 10.10 5.15
C GLU A 148 -7.54 9.00 6.01
N GLY A 149 -7.70 9.30 7.30
CA GLY A 149 -8.38 8.41 8.25
C GLY A 149 -9.80 8.12 7.78
N TRP A 150 -10.20 6.85 7.92
CA TRP A 150 -11.57 6.39 7.72
C TRP A 150 -12.48 6.86 8.85
#